data_AF-A0AAP0C2M2-F1
#
_entry.id   AF-A0AAP0C2M2-F1
#
_cell.length_a   1.000
_cell.length_b   1.000
_cell.length_c   1.000
_cell.angle_alpha   90.00
_cell.angle_beta   90.00
_cell.angle_gamma   90.00
#
_symmetry.space_group_name_H-M   'P 1'
#
loop_
_entity.id
_entity.type
_entity.pdbx_description
1 polymer ?
#
loop_
_entity_poly.entity_id
_entity_poly.type
_entity_poly.pdbx_seq_one_letter_code
_entity_poly.pdbx_strand_id
1 'polypeptide(L)'
;MKAAQVLVLLLISLAMLAAHALPEEAKWLQGKWKRPFPGILPSPILLDPELRECWNHLRRPQGCVLSIYESSESNNFLLSKECCDGVRTLSDNCFCRIFTTNPFTQKFAQKVDYYCESGHGASPASAPTL
;
A
#
# COMPACT_ATOMS: atom_id res chain seq x y z
N MET A 1 -6.03 -54.34 14.25
CA MET A 1 -5.06 -53.71 13.32
C MET A 1 -5.74 -52.97 12.16
N LYS A 2 -6.76 -53.54 11.48
CA LYS A 2 -7.48 -52.87 10.37
C LYS A 2 -8.22 -51.59 10.79
N ALA A 3 -8.87 -51.58 11.95
CA ALA A 3 -9.60 -50.42 12.46
C ALA A 3 -8.69 -49.20 12.75
N ALA A 4 -7.48 -49.44 13.29
CA ALA A 4 -6.51 -48.39 13.55
C ALA A 4 -6.00 -47.76 12.25
N GLN A 5 -5.76 -48.57 11.21
CA GLN A 5 -5.33 -48.08 9.90
C GLN A 5 -6.43 -47.25 9.21
N VAL A 6 -7.70 -47.66 9.33
CA VAL A 6 -8.84 -46.88 8.82
C VAL A 6 -8.96 -45.54 9.54
N LEU A 7 -8.78 -45.51 10.86
CA LEU A 7 -8.81 -44.27 11.64
C LEU A 7 -7.68 -43.32 11.22
N VAL A 8 -6.47 -43.84 11.01
CA VAL A 8 -5.32 -43.03 10.55
C VAL A 8 -5.57 -42.43 9.17
N LEU A 9 -6.14 -43.20 8.23
CA LEU A 9 -6.45 -42.69 6.89
C LEU A 9 -7.53 -41.59 6.91
N LEU A 10 -8.54 -41.71 7.79
CA LEU A 10 -9.56 -40.68 7.97
C LEU A 10 -9.00 -39.39 8.57
N LEU A 11 -8.03 -39.47 9.49
CA LEU A 11 -7.37 -38.30 10.06
C LEU A 11 -6.53 -37.56 9.00
N ILE A 12 -5.83 -38.30 8.14
CA ILE A 12 -5.01 -37.71 7.06
C ILE A 12 -5.89 -37.02 6.02
N SER A 13 -7.03 -37.61 5.64
CA SER A 13 -7.95 -36.99 4.68
C SER A 13 -8.61 -35.72 5.25
N LEU A 14 -8.98 -35.71 6.54
CA LEU A 14 -9.47 -34.49 7.22
C LEU A 14 -8.40 -33.38 7.25
N ALA A 15 -7.15 -33.72 7.55
CA ALA A 15 -6.05 -32.76 7.60
C ALA A 15 -5.76 -32.14 6.23
N MET A 16 -5.79 -32.95 5.16
CA MET A 16 -5.63 -32.46 3.80
C MET A 16 -6.79 -31.55 3.40
N LEU A 17 -8.04 -31.84 3.79
CA LEU A 17 -9.19 -30.96 3.57
C LEU A 17 -9.04 -29.56 4.16
N ALA A 18 -8.34 -29.44 5.30
CA ALA A 18 -8.06 -28.16 5.93
C ALA A 18 -6.90 -27.39 5.29
N ALA A 19 -6.02 -28.07 4.54
CA ALA A 19 -4.82 -27.46 3.96
C ALA A 19 -5.10 -26.65 2.68
N HIS A 20 -6.12 -27.00 1.89
CA HIS A 20 -6.55 -26.20 0.72
C HIS A 20 -7.62 -25.16 1.04
N ALA A 21 -8.24 -25.25 2.22
CA ALA A 21 -9.18 -24.25 2.73
C ALA A 21 -8.49 -23.19 3.63
N LEU A 22 -7.16 -23.18 3.71
CA LEU A 22 -6.47 -22.03 4.26
C LEU A 22 -6.55 -20.92 3.21
N PRO A 23 -7.25 -19.81 3.47
CA PRO A 23 -7.25 -18.71 2.53
C PRO A 23 -5.79 -18.27 2.35
N GLU A 24 -5.39 -18.03 1.11
CA GLU A 24 -4.06 -17.50 0.72
C GLU A 24 -3.64 -16.28 1.58
N GLU A 25 -4.65 -15.63 2.18
CA GLU A 25 -4.65 -14.65 3.27
C GLU A 25 -3.69 -14.94 4.44
N ALA A 26 -3.45 -16.21 4.82
CA ALA A 26 -2.60 -16.52 5.98
C ALA A 26 -1.09 -16.37 5.71
N LYS A 27 -0.68 -16.31 4.43
CA LYS A 27 0.72 -16.01 4.07
C LYS A 27 1.10 -14.56 4.40
N TRP A 28 0.12 -13.67 4.53
CA TRP A 28 0.30 -12.26 4.86
C TRP A 28 0.58 -12.00 6.35
N LEU A 29 0.36 -12.97 7.24
CA LEU A 29 0.54 -12.77 8.68
C LEU A 29 1.95 -13.09 9.19
N GLN A 30 2.82 -13.67 8.36
CA GLN A 30 4.20 -14.01 8.74
C GLN A 30 5.21 -12.90 8.42
N GLY A 31 4.83 -11.90 7.61
CA GLY A 31 5.66 -10.75 7.32
C GLY A 31 5.52 -9.70 8.42
N LYS A 32 6.58 -9.46 9.18
CA LYS A 32 6.75 -8.31 10.09
C LYS A 32 6.01 -7.09 9.55
N TRP A 33 5.05 -6.60 10.32
CA TRP A 33 4.30 -5.37 10.08
C TRP A 33 5.23 -4.22 9.69
N LYS A 34 5.31 -3.89 8.39
CA LYS A 34 6.18 -2.82 7.87
C LYS A 34 5.62 -2.10 6.64
N ARG A 35 4.38 -2.36 6.19
CA ARG A 35 3.73 -1.53 5.16
C ARG A 35 2.26 -1.27 5.54
N PRO A 36 1.78 -0.02 5.49
CA PRO A 36 0.35 0.24 5.58
C PRO A 36 -0.34 -0.52 4.44
N PHE A 37 -1.39 -1.27 4.75
CA PHE A 37 -2.21 -1.92 3.75
C PHE A 37 -2.71 -0.87 2.73
N PRO A 38 -2.74 -1.19 1.42
CA PRO A 38 -3.34 -0.31 0.42
C PRO A 38 -4.79 0.00 0.83
N GLY A 39 -5.06 1.24 1.22
CA GLY A 39 -6.39 1.69 1.63
C GLY A 39 -6.66 1.82 3.13
N ILE A 40 -5.71 1.45 4.01
CA ILE A 40 -5.85 1.67 5.46
C ILE A 40 -4.84 2.73 5.90
N LEU A 41 -5.34 3.92 6.21
CA LEU A 41 -4.53 5.00 6.76
C LEU A 41 -4.05 4.59 8.18
N PRO A 42 -2.78 4.79 8.54
CA PRO A 42 -2.32 4.52 9.91
C PRO A 42 -3.17 5.29 10.93
N SER A 43 -3.43 4.67 12.09
CA SER A 43 -4.38 5.13 13.11
C SER A 43 -4.36 6.64 13.43
N PRO A 44 -3.24 7.37 13.49
CA PRO A 44 -3.25 8.82 13.71
C PRO A 44 -4.06 9.60 12.66
N ILE A 45 -4.13 9.11 11.43
CA ILE A 45 -4.84 9.74 10.31
C ILE A 45 -6.35 9.47 10.39
N LEU A 46 -6.77 8.38 11.02
CA LEU A 46 -8.19 8.08 11.22
C LEU A 46 -8.82 8.97 12.32
N LEU A 47 -8.02 9.43 13.28
CA LEU A 47 -8.47 10.33 14.34
C LEU A 47 -8.64 11.79 13.88
N ASP A 48 -7.96 12.19 12.80
CA ASP A 48 -8.01 13.55 12.28
C ASP A 48 -8.85 13.62 10.99
N PRO A 49 -10.09 14.13 11.07
CA PRO A 49 -11.00 14.15 9.93
C PRO A 49 -10.51 15.06 8.79
N GLU A 50 -9.79 16.14 9.08
CA GLU A 50 -9.22 17.03 8.06
C GLU A 50 -8.06 16.35 7.33
N LEU A 51 -7.19 15.64 8.05
CA LEU A 51 -6.09 14.90 7.45
C LEU A 51 -6.61 13.77 6.57
N ARG A 52 -7.66 13.07 7.04
CA ARG A 52 -8.33 12.03 6.26
C ARG A 52 -8.88 12.57 4.93
N GLU A 53 -9.44 13.78 4.94
CA GLU A 53 -9.92 14.44 3.73
C GLU A 53 -8.76 14.77 2.78
N CYS A 54 -7.64 15.30 3.30
CA CYS A 54 -6.43 15.52 2.50
C CYS A 54 -5.98 14.24 1.77
N TRP A 55 -6.03 13.08 2.45
CA TRP A 55 -5.66 11.80 1.85
C TRP A 55 -6.67 11.26 0.82
N ASN A 56 -7.91 11.76 0.74
CA ASN A 56 -8.89 11.29 -0.23
C ASN A 56 -8.42 11.56 -1.68
N HIS A 57 -7.79 12.70 -1.92
CA HIS A 57 -7.24 13.07 -3.24
C HIS A 57 -6.18 12.09 -3.75
N LEU A 58 -5.40 11.49 -2.82
CA LEU A 58 -4.36 10.51 -3.14
C LEU A 58 -4.87 9.07 -3.14
N ARG A 59 -6.02 8.78 -2.51
CA ARG A 59 -6.66 7.46 -2.53
C ARG A 59 -7.46 7.18 -3.80
N ARG A 60 -7.94 8.22 -4.49
CA ARG A 60 -8.69 8.04 -5.74
C ARG A 60 -7.83 7.41 -6.85
N PRO A 61 -6.58 7.84 -7.10
CA PRO A 61 -5.71 7.16 -8.05
C PRO A 61 -5.21 5.85 -7.43
N GLN A 62 -5.47 4.73 -8.10
CA GLN A 62 -5.08 3.41 -7.62
C GLN A 62 -3.55 3.33 -7.45
N GLY A 63 -3.09 2.85 -6.29
CA GLY A 63 -1.67 2.66 -6.01
C GLY A 63 -0.88 3.93 -5.65
N CYS A 64 -1.44 5.13 -5.79
CA CYS A 64 -0.70 6.39 -5.55
C CYS A 64 -0.14 6.49 -4.12
N VAL A 65 -0.93 6.16 -3.11
CA VAL A 65 -0.46 6.12 -1.71
C VAL A 65 0.72 5.16 -1.54
N LEU A 66 0.64 3.96 -2.13
CA LEU A 66 1.73 2.98 -2.07
C LEU A 66 2.98 3.48 -2.78
N SER A 67 2.84 4.03 -4.00
CA SER A 67 3.95 4.59 -4.77
C SER A 67 4.63 5.75 -4.03
N ILE A 68 3.89 6.58 -3.30
CA ILE A 68 4.45 7.63 -2.44
C ILE A 68 5.30 7.03 -1.32
N TYR A 69 4.80 6.01 -0.61
CA TYR A 69 5.56 5.33 0.44
C TYR A 69 6.81 4.65 -0.13
N GLU A 70 6.69 3.91 -1.23
CA GLU A 70 7.82 3.23 -1.88
C GLU A 70 8.86 4.23 -2.41
N SER A 71 8.43 5.38 -2.96
CA SER A 71 9.32 6.45 -3.39
C SER A 71 10.08 7.08 -2.21
N SER A 72 9.43 7.19 -1.05
CA SER A 72 10.07 7.68 0.18
C SER A 72 11.13 6.73 0.71
N GLU A 73 10.92 5.41 0.63
CA GLU A 73 11.88 4.41 1.10
C GLU A 73 13.04 4.20 0.11
N SER A 74 12.74 4.16 -1.18
CA SER A 74 13.70 3.80 -2.23
C SER A 74 14.45 4.99 -2.84
N ASN A 75 14.00 6.23 -2.60
CA ASN A 75 14.39 7.45 -3.33
C ASN A 75 14.15 7.41 -4.85
N ASN A 76 13.49 6.37 -5.38
CA ASN A 76 13.10 6.27 -6.79
C ASN A 76 11.66 6.75 -6.92
N PHE A 77 11.45 7.86 -7.64
CA PHE A 77 10.12 8.42 -7.86
C PHE A 77 9.44 7.74 -9.05
N LEU A 78 8.47 6.87 -8.74
CA LEU A 78 7.63 6.19 -9.72
C LEU A 78 6.17 6.54 -9.45
N LEU A 79 5.82 7.82 -9.60
CA LEU A 79 4.45 8.28 -9.45
C LEU A 79 3.78 8.31 -10.82
N SER A 80 2.57 7.75 -10.90
CA SER A 80 1.78 7.83 -12.13
C SER A 80 1.33 9.26 -12.39
N LYS A 81 0.97 9.55 -13.65
CA LYS A 81 0.37 10.86 -14.00
C LYS A 81 -0.86 11.18 -13.13
N GLU A 82 -1.75 10.20 -12.97
CA GLU A 82 -2.97 10.33 -12.15
C GLU A 82 -2.64 10.59 -10.68
N CYS A 83 -1.57 9.98 -10.15
CA CYS A 83 -1.11 10.25 -8.80
C CYS A 83 -0.62 11.70 -8.66
N CYS A 84 0.17 12.18 -9.62
CA CYS A 84 0.61 13.58 -9.64
C CYS A 84 -0.56 14.57 -9.83
N ASP A 85 -1.61 14.20 -10.57
CA ASP A 85 -2.82 15.03 -10.66
C ASP A 85 -3.53 15.12 -9.29
N GLY A 86 -3.57 14.01 -8.55
CA GLY A 86 -4.02 13.99 -7.16
C GLY A 86 -3.19 14.88 -6.24
N VAL A 87 -1.85 14.83 -6.36
CA VAL A 87 -0.92 15.68 -5.59
C VAL A 87 -1.16 17.16 -5.91
N ARG A 88 -1.25 17.54 -7.18
CA ARG A 88 -1.47 18.94 -7.59
C ARG A 88 -2.84 19.49 -7.19
N THR A 89 -3.80 18.62 -6.89
CA THR A 89 -5.14 19.01 -6.41
C THR A 89 -5.14 19.30 -4.90
N LEU A 90 -4.09 18.91 -4.16
CA LEU A 90 -4.00 19.19 -2.73
C LEU A 90 -3.84 20.70 -2.50
N SER A 91 -4.51 21.22 -1.47
CA SER A 91 -4.20 22.55 -0.94
C SER A 91 -2.82 22.55 -0.26
N ASP A 92 -2.18 23.72 -0.16
CA ASP A 92 -0.88 23.89 0.51
C ASP A 92 -0.88 23.30 1.93
N ASN A 93 -1.98 23.49 2.67
CA ASN A 93 -2.16 22.92 4.00
C ASN A 93 -2.16 21.38 3.94
N CYS A 94 -2.96 20.78 3.07
CA CYS A 94 -3.01 19.34 2.92
C CYS A 94 -1.67 18.75 2.48
N PHE A 95 -1.00 19.40 1.54
CA PHE A 95 0.31 19.00 1.06
C PHE A 95 1.33 19.00 2.21
N CYS A 96 1.40 20.08 2.98
CA CYS A 96 2.29 20.17 4.14
C CYS A 96 1.98 19.07 5.15
N ARG A 97 0.72 18.94 5.59
CA ARG A 97 0.34 17.96 6.62
C ARG A 97 0.66 16.52 6.21
N ILE A 98 0.52 16.18 4.93
CA ILE A 98 0.84 14.85 4.40
C ILE A 98 2.35 14.65 4.30
N PHE A 99 3.07 15.52 3.60
CA PHE A 99 4.43 15.25 3.16
C PHE A 99 5.53 15.77 4.10
N THR A 100 5.22 16.62 5.08
CA THR A 100 6.19 17.12 6.07
C THR A 100 6.09 16.43 7.42
N THR A 101 5.16 15.48 7.58
CA THR A 101 4.96 14.70 8.81
C THR A 101 5.57 13.29 8.66
N ASN A 102 6.12 12.74 9.76
CA ASN A 102 6.64 11.36 9.82
C ASN A 102 5.62 10.37 9.23
N PRO A 103 6.00 9.50 8.28
CA PRO A 103 7.36 9.10 7.89
C PRO A 103 8.05 9.92 6.82
N PHE A 104 7.40 10.96 6.32
CA PHE A 104 7.96 11.82 5.29
C PHE A 104 8.81 12.95 5.88
N THR A 105 9.56 13.62 5.02
CA THR A 105 10.44 14.73 5.38
C THR A 105 10.18 15.93 4.47
N GLN A 106 10.50 17.13 4.95
CA GLN A 106 10.46 18.37 4.14
C GLN A 106 11.17 18.20 2.78
N LYS A 107 12.33 17.52 2.78
CA LYS A 107 13.10 17.25 1.55
C LYS A 107 12.36 16.31 0.61
N PHE A 108 11.65 15.31 1.14
CA PHE A 108 10.83 14.43 0.33
C PHE A 108 9.65 15.19 -0.29
N ALA A 109 8.99 16.05 0.48
CA ALA A 109 7.91 16.91 -0.02
C ALA A 109 8.36 17.74 -1.24
N GLN A 110 9.51 18.41 -1.16
CA GLN A 110 10.06 19.18 -2.28
C GLN A 110 10.33 18.32 -3.53
N LYS A 111 10.78 17.07 -3.36
CA LYS A 111 11.00 16.17 -4.48
C LYS A 111 9.69 15.72 -5.14
N VAL A 112 8.66 15.43 -4.34
CA VAL A 112 7.32 15.09 -4.85
C VAL A 112 6.78 16.24 -5.71
N ASP A 113 6.87 17.46 -5.17
CA ASP A 113 6.40 18.67 -5.84
C ASP A 113 7.11 18.87 -7.19
N TYR A 114 8.45 18.92 -7.16
CA TYR A 114 9.27 19.03 -8.36
C TYR A 114 8.99 17.93 -9.40
N TYR A 115 8.88 16.67 -8.97
CA TYR A 115 8.63 15.55 -9.88
C TYR A 115 7.29 15.69 -10.59
N CYS A 116 6.24 16.08 -9.85
CA CYS A 116 4.93 16.26 -10.40
C CYS A 116 4.84 17.54 -11.26
N GLU A 117 5.53 18.63 -10.94
CA GLU A 117 5.59 19.80 -11.81
C GLU A 117 6.30 19.52 -13.15
N SER A 118 7.34 18.70 -13.13
CA SER A 118 8.19 18.40 -14.30
C SER A 118 7.53 17.53 -15.37
N GLY A 119 6.28 17.08 -15.17
CA GLY A 119 5.54 16.27 -16.15
C GLY A 119 6.02 14.82 -16.27
N HIS A 120 6.86 14.34 -15.36
CA HIS A 120 7.44 12.99 -15.37
C HIS A 120 6.50 11.87 -14.90
N GLY A 121 5.20 12.13 -14.72
CA GLY A 121 4.23 11.11 -14.31
C GLY A 121 4.25 9.92 -15.27
N ALA A 122 4.81 8.80 -14.83
CA ALA A 122 4.90 7.62 -15.67
C ALA A 122 3.48 7.15 -16.04
N SER A 123 3.21 7.01 -17.33
CA SER A 123 1.96 6.40 -17.78
C SER A 123 1.94 4.93 -17.35
N PRO A 124 0.81 4.39 -16.81
CA PRO A 124 0.70 3.00 -16.38
C PRO A 124 0.94 1.95 -17.48
N ALA A 125 1.14 2.36 -18.73
CA ALA A 125 1.48 1.49 -19.85
C ALA A 125 2.93 0.92 -19.83
N SER A 126 3.71 1.16 -18.77
CA SER A 126 5.14 0.81 -18.72
C SER A 126 5.48 -0.21 -17.64
N ALA A 127 4.55 -1.10 -17.26
CA ALA A 127 4.92 -2.28 -16.50
C ALA A 127 5.70 -3.24 -17.43
N PRO A 128 6.96 -3.58 -17.15
CA PRO A 128 7.62 -4.63 -17.90
C PRO A 128 6.98 -5.96 -17.51
N THR A 129 6.27 -6.57 -18.45
CA THR A 129 6.03 -8.01 -18.44
C THR A 129 7.38 -8.68 -18.66
N LEU A 130 7.95 -9.32 -17.64
CA LEU A 130 8.78 -10.53 -17.69
C LEU A 130 9.27 -10.93 -16.30
#